data_AF-A0A259IKI3-F1
#
_entry.id   AF-A0A259IKI3-F1
#
_cell.length_a   1.000
_cell.length_b   1.000
_cell.length_c   1.000
_cell.angle_alpha   90.00
_cell.angle_beta   90.00
_cell.angle_gamma   90.00
#
_symmetry.space_group_name_H-M   'P 1'
#
loop_
_entity.id
_entity.type
_entity.pdbx_description
1 polymer ?
#
loop_
_entity_poly.entity_id
_entity_poly.type
_entity_poly.pdbx_seq_one_letter_code
_entity_poly.pdbx_strand_id
1 'polypeptide(L)' 'SDIPSQLRQILDKTEIGRLTPPEVTQTGVEIFAVCGKTEVKGESSQKREIKDQLASSQFQTESKKLIAELRKSSLIVYR' A
#
# COMPACT_ATOMS: atom_id res chain seq x y z
N SER A 1 0.51 9.76 -5.50
CA SER A 1 1.78 10.42 -5.89
C SER A 1 2.40 9.61 -7.01
N ASP A 2 2.22 10.10 -8.22
CA ASP A 2 2.46 9.40 -9.48
C ASP A 2 3.95 9.45 -9.89
N ILE A 3 4.82 8.91 -9.04
CA ILE A 3 6.24 8.71 -9.38
C ILE A 3 6.46 7.22 -9.62
N PRO A 4 7.02 6.83 -10.79
CA PRO A 4 7.41 5.45 -11.06
C PRO A 4 8.32 4.90 -9.95
N SER A 5 8.10 3.64 -9.56
CA SER A 5 8.83 3.00 -8.44
C SER A 5 10.35 3.05 -8.61
N GLN A 6 10.83 2.90 -9.84
CA GLN A 6 12.25 2.94 -10.19
C GLN A 6 12.86 4.34 -9.96
N LEU A 7 12.17 5.39 -10.39
CA LEU A 7 12.58 6.78 -10.17
C LEU A 7 12.58 7.11 -8.67
N ARG A 8 11.62 6.57 -7.92
CA ARG A 8 11.55 6.76 -6.46
C ARG A 8 12.77 6.21 -5.74
N GLN A 9 13.25 5.02 -6.14
CA GLN A 9 14.47 4.45 -5.57
C GLN A 9 15.73 5.28 -5.86
N ILE A 10 15.81 5.88 -7.04
CA ILE A 10 16.94 6.75 -7.43
C ILE A 10 16.92 8.05 -6.60
N LEU A 11 15.75 8.66 -6.43
CA LEU A 11 15.56 9.86 -5.61
C LEU A 11 15.82 9.58 -4.11
N ASP A 12 15.42 8.40 -3.62
CA ASP A 12 15.69 7.99 -2.24
C ASP A 12 17.19 7.77 -1.98
N LYS A 13 17.94 7.25 -2.97
CA LYS A 13 19.39 7.08 -2.88
C LYS A 13 20.18 8.39 -3.04
N THR A 14 19.61 9.37 -3.72
CA THR A 14 20.30 10.64 -3.99
C THR A 14 20.27 11.53 -2.74
N GLU A 15 21.43 12.02 -2.33
CA GLU A 15 21.57 12.92 -1.19
C GLU A 15 20.92 14.29 -1.48
N ILE A 16 20.48 14.98 -0.43
CA ILE A 16 19.95 16.33 -0.54
C ILE A 16 21.07 17.25 -1.04
N GLY A 17 20.79 18.05 -2.06
CA GLY A 17 21.76 18.94 -2.71
C GLY A 17 22.59 18.28 -3.80
N ARG A 18 22.37 17.00 -4.13
CA ARG A 18 23.01 16.33 -5.26
C ARG A 18 22.04 16.10 -6.43
N LEU A 19 22.63 16.02 -7.61
CA LEU A 19 21.95 15.65 -8.86
C LEU A 19 21.87 14.12 -8.94
N THR A 20 20.72 13.60 -9.37
CA THR A 20 20.60 12.18 -9.74
C THR A 20 21.52 11.90 -10.93
N PRO A 21 22.03 10.66 -11.07
CA PRO A 21 22.66 10.24 -12.32
C PRO A 21 21.73 10.50 -13.51
N PRO A 22 22.26 10.92 -14.69
CA PRO A 22 21.43 11.14 -15.86
C PRO A 22 20.73 9.85 -16.26
N GLU A 23 19.40 9.84 -16.21
CA GLU A 23 18.59 8.70 -16.64
C GLU A 23 18.16 8.93 -18.08
N VAL A 24 18.44 7.96 -18.95
CA VAL A 24 18.02 8.00 -20.34
C VAL A 24 16.59 7.46 -20.39
N THR A 25 15.62 8.36 -20.45
CA THR A 25 14.20 8.03 -20.60
C THR A 25 13.82 8.02 -22.07
N GLN A 26 12.63 7.51 -22.39
CA GLN A 26 12.12 7.43 -23.76
C GLN A 26 11.97 8.83 -24.41
N THR A 27 11.93 9.88 -23.60
CA THR A 27 11.79 11.29 -23.96
C THR A 27 13.11 12.08 -23.97
N GLY A 28 14.23 11.50 -23.52
CA GLY A 28 15.53 12.15 -23.54
C GLY A 28 16.41 11.84 -22.33
N VAL A 29 17.31 12.75 -21.99
CA VAL A 29 18.13 12.65 -20.78
C VAL A 29 17.50 13.53 -19.69
N GLU A 30 17.07 12.90 -18.60
CA GLU A 30 16.47 13.59 -17.46
C GLU A 30 17.43 13.59 -16.26
N ILE A 31 17.57 14.75 -15.61
CA ILE A 31 18.39 14.93 -14.41
C ILE A 31 17.51 15.63 -13.37
N PHE A 32 17.42 15.05 -12.17
CA PHE A 32 16.66 15.60 -11.06
C PHE A 32 17.60 16.12 -9.97
N ALA A 33 17.34 17.34 -9.48
CA ALA A 33 18.01 17.89 -8.32
C ALA A 33 17.17 17.66 -7.06
N VAL A 34 17.73 16.97 -6.06
CA VAL A 34 17.01 16.75 -4.79
C VAL A 34 17.22 17.96 -3.88
N CYS A 35 16.26 18.89 -3.87
CA CYS A 35 16.33 20.11 -3.05
C CYS A 35 16.01 19.88 -1.56
N GLY A 36 15.31 18.79 -1.23
CA GLY A 36 14.93 18.46 0.13
C GLY A 36 14.08 17.19 0.18
N LYS A 37 14.18 16.43 1.27
CA LYS A 37 13.35 15.27 1.55
C LYS A 37 12.43 15.60 2.72
N THR A 38 11.14 15.70 2.45
CA THR A 38 10.15 15.81 3.53
C THR A 38 9.70 14.40 3.85
N GLU A 39 10.02 13.93 5.07
CA GLU A 39 9.40 12.73 5.61
C GLU A 39 7.92 13.00 5.83
N VAL A 40 7.11 12.65 4.83
CA VAL A 40 5.68 12.51 5.04
C VAL A 40 5.55 11.28 5.93
N LYS A 41 5.37 11.49 7.25
CA LYS A 41 4.92 10.43 8.17
C LYS A 41 3.57 9.93 7.66
N GLY A 42 3.62 9.00 6.71
CA GLY A 42 2.49 8.35 6.06
C GLY A 42 1.77 7.38 6.98
N GLU A 43 1.70 7.69 8.28
CA GLU A 43 0.90 6.94 9.23
C GLU A 43 -0.56 6.89 8.79
N SER A 44 -1.05 7.81 7.96
CA SER A 44 -2.47 7.88 7.62
C SER A 44 -2.91 6.93 6.50
N SER A 45 -2.09 6.62 5.48
CA SER A 45 -2.52 5.75 4.38
C SER A 45 -2.21 4.29 4.64
N GLN A 46 -0.97 3.97 5.00
CA GLN A 46 -0.54 2.58 5.24
C GLN A 46 -1.21 2.00 6.50
N LYS A 47 -1.30 2.77 7.60
CA LYS A 47 -2.03 2.25 8.77
C LYS A 47 -3.53 2.12 8.50
N ARG A 48 -4.10 2.97 7.64
CA ARG A 48 -5.52 2.86 7.26
C ARG A 48 -5.78 1.62 6.41
N GLU A 49 -4.94 1.35 5.42
CA GLU A 49 -5.02 0.10 4.64
C GLU A 49 -4.86 -1.14 5.53
N ILE A 50 -3.90 -1.15 6.45
CA ILE A 50 -3.70 -2.26 7.40
C ILE A 50 -4.92 -2.39 8.33
N LYS A 51 -5.47 -1.28 8.84
CA LYS A 51 -6.64 -1.29 9.71
C LYS A 51 -7.89 -1.80 8.98
N ASP A 52 -8.09 -1.41 7.72
CA ASP A 52 -9.21 -1.84 6.90
C ASP A 52 -9.09 -3.33 6.53
N GLN A 53 -7.88 -3.82 6.24
CA GLN A 53 -7.61 -5.25 6.05
C GLN A 53 -7.86 -6.05 7.34
N LEU A 54 -7.42 -5.55 8.50
CA LEU A 54 -7.64 -6.23 9.77
C LEU A 54 -9.14 -6.28 10.11
N ALA A 55 -9.85 -5.17 9.96
CA ALA A 55 -11.29 -5.09 10.21
C ALA A 55 -12.08 -6.04 9.30
N SER A 56 -11.76 -6.08 8.01
CA SER A 56 -12.44 -6.98 7.06
C SER A 56 -12.16 -8.46 7.37
N SER A 57 -10.94 -8.82 7.74
CA SER A 57 -10.59 -10.21 8.11
C SER A 57 -11.32 -10.69 9.39
N GLN A 58 -11.42 -9.81 10.40
CA GLN A 58 -12.15 -10.09 11.64
C GLN A 58 -13.65 -10.27 11.34
N PHE A 59 -14.23 -9.36 10.55
CA PHE A 59 -15.63 -9.43 10.16
C PHE A 59 -15.96 -10.72 9.40
N GLN A 60 -15.11 -11.15 8.47
CA GLN A 60 -15.30 -12.41 7.74
C GLN A 60 -15.21 -13.63 8.65
N THR A 61 -14.28 -13.62 9.61
CA THR A 61 -14.11 -14.72 10.57
C THR A 61 -15.35 -14.88 11.45
N GLU A 62 -15.81 -13.78 12.04
CA GLU A 62 -17.01 -13.79 12.89
C GLU A 62 -18.27 -14.14 12.08
N SER A 63 -18.40 -13.61 10.85
CA SER A 63 -19.53 -13.96 9.96
C SER A 63 -19.58 -15.45 9.66
N LYS A 64 -18.45 -16.07 9.34
CA LYS A 64 -18.38 -17.52 9.07
C LYS A 64 -18.71 -18.33 10.33
N LYS A 65 -18.23 -17.91 11.49
CA LYS A 65 -18.52 -18.56 12.77
C LYS A 65 -20.03 -18.52 13.09
N LEU A 66 -20.65 -17.35 12.95
CA LEU A 66 -22.09 -17.18 13.18
C LEU A 66 -22.93 -18.01 12.21
N ILE A 67 -22.57 -18.02 10.92
CA ILE A 67 -23.26 -18.85 9.92
C ILE A 67 -23.10 -20.34 10.24
N ALA A 68 -21.92 -20.78 10.69
CA ALA A 68 -21.70 -22.18 11.08
C ALA A 68 -22.55 -22.58 12.29
N GLU A 69 -22.71 -21.67 13.27
CA GLU A 69 -23.56 -21.89 14.43
C GLU A 69 -25.04 -21.97 14.05
N LEU A 70 -25.53 -21.04 13.24
CA LEU A 70 -26.92 -21.05 12.73
C LEU A 70 -27.22 -22.32 11.93
N ARG A 71 -26.27 -22.81 11.13
CA ARG A 71 -26.42 -24.07 10.40
C ARG A 71 -26.47 -25.29 11.31
N LYS A 72 -25.75 -25.27 12.44
CA LYS A 72 -25.82 -26.35 13.45
C LYS A 72 -27.12 -26.33 14.23
N SER A 73 -27.66 -25.15 14.52
CA SER A 73 -28.90 -25.00 15.28
C SER A 73 -30.17 -25.15 14.43
N SER A 74 -30.05 -25.08 13.11
CA SER A 74 -31.19 -25.24 12.19
C SER A 74 -31.26 -26.67 11.63
N LEU A 75 -32.47 -27.19 11.51
CA LEU A 75 -32.73 -28.51 10.94
C LEU A 75 -32.80 -28.37 9.41
N ILE A 76 -31.65 -28.38 8.75
CA ILE A 76 -31.53 -28.22 7.29
C ILE A 76 -31.80 -29.57 6.61
N VAL A 77 -32.93 -29.67 5.90
CA VAL A 77 -33.29 -30.86 5.11
C VAL A 77 -32.94 -30.60 3.64
N TYR A 78 -32.06 -31.42 3.07
CA TYR A 78 -31.77 -31.44 1.63
C TYR A 78 -32.80 -32.35 0.94
N ARG A 79 -33.42 -31.86 -0.13
CA ARG A 79 -34.45 -32.56 -0.92
C ARG A 79 -33.87 -33.13 -2.21
#